data_AF-A0A7V0U220-F1
#
_entry.id   AF-A0A7V0U220-F1
#
_cell.length_a   1.000
_cell.length_b   1.000
_cell.length_c   1.000
_cell.angle_alpha   90.00
_cell.angle_beta   90.00
_cell.angle_gamma   90.00
#
_symmetry.space_group_name_H-M   'P 1'
#
loop_
_entity.id
_entity.type
_entity.pdbx_description
1 polymer ?
#
loop_
_entity_poly.entity_id
_entity_poly.type
_entity_poly.pdbx_seq_one_letter_code
_entity_poly.pdbx_strand_id
1 'polypeptide(L)'
;MMVTLLSLLRAHVKALKWVFFAFLLGTLLYDFLVERHHPHFWGDSVIGFWALFTILGCLGMIVFCKGLSHVWLAQREDFYDKEDTANDK
;
A
#
# COMPACT_ATOMS: atom_id res chain seq x y z
N MET A 1 1.56 -17.21 -23.04
CA MET A 1 2.29 -17.46 -21.77
C MET A 1 2.08 -16.33 -20.77
N MET A 2 2.35 -15.05 -21.12
CA MET A 2 2.12 -13.91 -20.21
C MET A 2 0.66 -13.78 -19.73
N VAL A 3 -0.31 -13.89 -20.64
CA VAL A 3 -1.74 -13.84 -20.28
C VAL A 3 -2.20 -15.02 -19.42
N THR A 4 -1.52 -16.16 -19.52
CA THR A 4 -1.81 -17.38 -18.77
C THR A 4 -1.37 -17.26 -17.30
N LEU A 5 -0.24 -16.60 -17.06
CA LEU A 5 0.21 -16.25 -15.69
C LEU A 5 -0.75 -15.26 -15.03
N LEU A 6 -1.20 -14.25 -15.78
CA LEU A 6 -2.19 -13.29 -15.29
C LEU A 6 -3.53 -13.95 -14.97
N SER A 7 -4.00 -14.91 -15.78
CA SER A 7 -5.24 -15.63 -15.49
C SER A 7 -5.12 -16.50 -14.24
N LEU A 8 -3.96 -17.13 -14.01
CA LEU A 8 -3.71 -17.94 -12.82
C LEU A 8 -3.66 -17.10 -11.54
N LEU A 9 -2.94 -15.98 -11.58
CA LEU A 9 -2.83 -15.04 -10.46
C LEU A 9 -4.18 -14.38 -10.16
N ARG A 10 -4.95 -14.03 -11.21
CA ARG A 10 -6.31 -13.49 -11.09
C ARG A 10 -7.30 -14.51 -10.51
N ALA A 11 -7.21 -15.78 -10.89
CA ALA A 11 -8.07 -16.83 -10.35
C ALA A 11 -7.86 -17.08 -8.85
N HIS A 12 -6.65 -16.80 -8.33
CA HIS A 12 -6.26 -17.08 -6.95
C HIS A 12 -6.00 -15.82 -6.11
N VAL A 13 -6.53 -14.65 -6.50
CA VAL A 13 -6.36 -13.39 -5.74
C VAL A 13 -6.81 -13.50 -4.29
N LYS A 14 -7.82 -14.32 -3.99
CA LYS A 14 -8.27 -14.56 -2.61
C LYS A 14 -7.20 -15.29 -1.78
N ALA A 15 -6.54 -16.28 -2.36
CA ALA A 15 -5.47 -17.03 -1.72
C ALA A 15 -4.23 -16.14 -1.55
N LEU A 16 -3.86 -15.37 -2.57
CA LEU A 16 -2.73 -14.43 -2.49
C LEU A 16 -2.95 -13.39 -1.39
N LYS A 17 -4.18 -12.86 -1.29
CA LYS A 17 -4.54 -11.92 -0.21
C LYS A 17 -4.38 -12.58 1.17
N TRP A 18 -4.86 -13.80 1.33
CA TRP A 18 -4.73 -14.54 2.59
C TRP A 18 -3.28 -14.84 2.95
N VAL A 19 -2.46 -15.27 1.98
CA VAL A 19 -1.02 -15.50 2.17
C VAL A 19 -0.31 -14.21 2.60
N PHE A 20 -0.65 -13.08 1.97
CA PHE A 20 -0.08 -11.78 2.33
C PHE A 20 -0.45 -11.36 3.77
N PHE A 21 -1.72 -11.49 4.15
CA PHE A 21 -2.15 -11.23 5.52
C PHE A 21 -1.52 -12.20 6.54
N ALA A 22 -1.40 -13.48 6.19
CA ALA A 22 -0.75 -14.47 7.03
C ALA A 22 0.75 -14.17 7.21
N PHE A 23 1.42 -13.73 6.15
CA PHE A 23 2.82 -13.29 6.21
C PHE A 23 2.99 -12.06 7.12
N LEU A 24 2.14 -11.05 6.96
CA LEU A 24 2.14 -9.86 7.85
C LEU A 24 1.92 -10.24 9.31
N LEU A 25 0.93 -11.09 9.59
CA LEU A 25 0.66 -11.57 10.94
C LEU A 25 1.83 -12.39 11.49
N GLY A 26 2.44 -13.25 10.67
CA GLY A 26 3.62 -14.03 11.02
C GLY A 26 4.83 -13.16 11.37
N THR A 27 5.09 -12.09 10.61
CA THR A 27 6.15 -11.12 10.94
C THR A 27 5.86 -10.37 12.25
N LEU A 28 4.58 -10.08 12.54
CA LEU A 28 4.17 -9.50 13.81
C LEU A 28 4.49 -10.45 14.97
N LEU A 29 4.04 -11.70 14.86
CA LEU A 29 4.27 -12.73 15.88
C LEU A 29 5.76 -13.00 16.09
N TYR A 30 6.55 -13.00 15.01
CA TYR A 30 8.00 -13.15 15.09
C TYR A 30 8.65 -12.03 15.90
N ASP A 31 8.22 -10.77 15.72
CA ASP A 31 8.72 -9.63 16.52
C ASP A 31 8.35 -9.76 18.01
N PHE A 32 7.25 -10.45 18.35
CA PHE A 32 6.86 -10.76 19.74
C PHE A 32 7.65 -11.93 20.35
N LEU A 33 8.08 -12.92 19.55
CA LEU A 33 8.76 -14.12 20.04
C LEU A 33 10.26 -13.92 20.27
N VAL A 34 10.87 -12.88 19.68
CA VAL A 34 12.30 -12.61 19.82
C VAL A 34 12.55 -11.71 21.03
N GLU A 35 13.02 -12.30 22.12
CA GLU A 35 13.54 -11.56 23.28
C GLU A 35 14.86 -10.85 22.92
N ARG A 36 14.85 -9.51 22.99
CA ARG A 36 16.02 -8.67 22.68
C ARG A 36 17.00 -8.63 23.85
N HIS A 37 18.09 -9.39 23.73
CA HIS A 37 19.29 -9.22 24.57
C HIS A 37 20.15 -8.09 23.96
N HIS A 38 20.30 -6.98 24.68
CA HIS A 38 21.09 -5.76 24.38
C HIS A 38 20.37 -4.62 23.63
N PRO A 39 19.87 -3.60 24.35
CA PRO A 39 19.23 -2.42 23.76
C PRO A 39 20.28 -1.42 23.26
N HIS A 40 20.43 -1.30 21.94
CA HIS A 40 21.26 -0.24 21.31
C HIS A 40 20.41 0.95 20.82
N PHE A 41 19.08 0.83 20.85
CA PHE A 41 18.12 1.83 20.35
C PHE A 41 16.92 1.93 21.31
N TRP A 42 16.45 3.15 21.59
CA TRP A 42 15.35 3.39 22.57
C TRP A 42 14.03 2.71 22.17
N GLY A 43 13.74 2.59 20.88
CA GLY A 43 12.56 1.90 20.35
C GLY A 43 12.63 0.38 20.40
N ASP A 44 13.81 -0.21 20.64
CA ASP A 44 14.01 -1.66 20.74
C ASP A 44 13.48 -2.25 22.06
N SER A 45 13.22 -1.39 23.04
CA SER A 45 12.57 -1.70 24.32
C SER A 45 11.05 -1.95 24.16
N VAL A 46 10.45 -1.38 23.12
CA VAL A 46 9.00 -1.42 22.90
C VAL A 46 8.66 -2.55 21.94
N ILE A 47 8.02 -3.59 22.47
CA ILE A 47 7.52 -4.71 21.69
C ILE A 47 6.56 -4.19 20.61
N GLY A 48 6.75 -4.57 19.35
CA GLY A 48 5.93 -4.09 18.23
C GLY A 48 6.22 -2.66 17.74
N PHE A 49 7.32 -2.02 18.15
CA PHE A 49 7.70 -0.68 17.65
C PHE A 49 7.78 -0.65 16.11
N TRP A 50 8.41 -1.66 15.51
CA TRP A 50 8.57 -1.74 14.05
C TRP A 50 7.24 -1.97 13.33
N ALA A 51 6.33 -2.75 13.90
CA ALA A 51 4.99 -2.92 13.36
C ALA A 51 4.22 -1.60 13.34
N LEU A 52 4.25 -0.85 14.46
CA LEU A 52 3.63 0.47 14.55
C LEU A 52 4.26 1.48 13.59
N PHE A 53 5.59 1.51 13.50
CA PHE A 53 6.31 2.36 12.56
C PHE A 53 5.90 2.08 11.11
N THR A 54 5.79 0.80 10.74
CA THR A 54 5.41 0.40 9.37
C THR A 54 3.95 0.77 9.07
N ILE A 55 3.03 0.60 10.03
CA ILE A 55 1.63 1.04 9.89
C ILE A 55 1.56 2.55 9.69
N LEU A 56 2.25 3.32 10.55
CA LEU A 56 2.28 4.77 10.46
C LEU A 56 2.94 5.26 9.17
N GLY A 57 4.04 4.62 8.76
CA GLY A 57 4.73 4.92 7.50
C GLY A 57 3.84 4.65 6.29
N CYS A 58 3.12 3.53 6.28
CA CYS A 58 2.19 3.20 5.20
C CYS A 58 1.04 4.22 5.13
N LEU A 59 0.41 4.54 6.26
CA LEU A 59 -0.66 5.54 6.30
C LEU A 59 -0.16 6.93 5.88
N GLY A 60 1.00 7.34 6.38
CA GLY A 60 1.64 8.60 6.02
C GLY A 60 1.94 8.69 4.53
N MET A 61 2.44 7.60 3.92
CA MET A 61 2.69 7.52 2.48
C MET A 61 1.40 7.67 1.67
N ILE A 62 0.31 7.02 2.07
CA ILE A 62 -1.00 7.16 1.38
C ILE A 62 -1.46 8.62 1.41
N VAL A 63 -1.39 9.27 2.57
CA VAL A 63 -1.79 10.68 2.71
C VAL A 63 -0.89 11.58 1.86
N PHE A 64 0.42 11.33 1.87
CA PHE A 64 1.39 12.06 1.06
C PHE A 64 1.10 11.93 -0.44
N CYS A 65 0.89 10.70 -0.93
CA CYS A 65 0.55 10.44 -2.32
C CYS A 65 -0.79 11.07 -2.71
N LYS A 66 -1.80 11.03 -1.84
CA LYS A 66 -3.11 11.66 -2.07
C LYS A 66 -2.99 13.18 -2.12
N GLY A 67 -2.16 13.76 -1.26
CA GLY A 67 -1.84 15.20 -1.28
C GLY A 67 -1.14 15.61 -2.58
N LEU A 68 -0.09 14.89 -2.98
CA LEU A 68 0.59 15.12 -4.25
C LEU A 68 -0.33 14.95 -5.45
N SER A 69 -1.20 13.94 -5.45
CA SER A 69 -2.17 13.71 -6.53
C SER A 69 -3.15 14.88 -6.68
N HIS A 70 -3.60 15.49 -5.58
CA HIS A 70 -4.53 16.62 -5.64
C HIS A 70 -3.84 17.92 -6.11
N VAL A 71 -2.56 18.10 -5.78
CA VAL A 71 -1.79 19.30 -6.17
C VAL A 71 -1.28 19.19 -7.60
N TRP A 72 -0.90 18.00 -8.06
CA TRP A 72 -0.20 17.80 -9.33
C TRP A 72 -1.06 17.18 -10.43
N LEU A 73 -2.02 16.32 -10.08
CA LEU A 73 -2.79 15.49 -11.01
C LEU A 73 -4.27 15.93 -11.16
N ALA A 74 -4.67 17.03 -10.52
CA ALA A 74 -5.91 17.73 -10.83
C ALA A 74 -5.76 18.49 -12.15
N GLN A 75 -5.59 17.75 -13.25
CA GLN A 75 -5.73 18.32 -14.58
C GLN A 75 -7.22 18.54 -14.82
N ARG A 76 -7.59 19.80 -15.03
CA ARG A 76 -8.93 20.27 -15.38
C ARG A 76 -9.64 19.30 -16.35
N GLU A 77 -10.80 18.80 -15.96
CA GLU A 77 -11.63 17.86 -16.72
C GLU A 77 -12.16 18.46 -18.04
N ASP A 78 -11.97 19.77 -18.22
CA ASP A 78 -12.38 20.62 -19.34
C ASP A 78 -11.73 20.25 -20.70
N PHE A 79 -10.97 19.16 -20.78
CA PHE A 79 -10.25 18.73 -22.00
C PHE A 79 -11.12 17.90 -22.95
N TYR A 80 -12.15 17.20 -22.45
CA TYR A 80 -13.04 16.38 -23.30
C TYR A 80 -14.35 17.12 -23.68
N ASP A 81 -14.75 18.16 -22.95
CA ASP A 81 -15.98 18.93 -23.22
C ASP A 81 -15.92 19.79 -24.50
N LYS A 82 -14.74 19.98 -25.10
CA LYS A 82 -14.57 20.87 -26.25
C LYS A 82 -14.94 20.24 -27.59
N GLU A 83 -15.04 18.91 -27.66
CA GLU A 83 -15.29 18.21 -28.92
C GLU A 83 -16.79 18.08 -29.23
N ASP A 84 -17.68 18.10 -28.23
CA ASP A 84 -19.14 17.95 -28.44
C ASP A 84 -19.85 19.26 -28.86
N THR A 85 -19.28 20.44 -28.56
CA THR A 85 -19.94 21.73 -28.90
C THR A 85 -19.57 22.29 -30.27
N ALA A 86 -18.63 21.65 -30.99
CA ALA A 86 -18.22 22.04 -32.34
C ALA A 86 -18.99 21.30 -33.46
N ASN A 87 -19.78 20.28 -33.11
CA ASN A 87 -20.58 19.48 -34.05
C ASN A 87 -22.09 19.82 -34.01
N ASP A 88 -22.47 20.85 -33.25
CA ASP A 88 -23.85 21.35 -33.10
C ASP A 88 -24.05 22.78 -33.69
N LYS A 89 -23.12 23.24 -34.53
CA LYS A 89 -23.24 24.54 -35.24
C LYS A 89 -23.07 24.42 -36.74
#